data_AF-X1RJY3-F1
#
_entry.id   AF-X1RJY3-F1
#
_cell.length_a   1.000
_cell.length_b   1.000
_cell.length_c   1.000
_cell.angle_alpha   90.00
_cell.angle_beta   90.00
_cell.angle_gamma   90.00
#
_symmetry.space_group_name_H-M   'P 1'
#
loop_
_entity.id
_entity.type
_entity.pdbx_description
1 polymer ?
#
loop_
_entity_poly.entity_id
_entity_poly.type
_entity_poly.pdbx_seq_one_letter_code
_entity_poly.pdbx_strand_id
1 'polypeptide(L)' 'MPRLTKDSWQPWHDEIKSFKARETEGLDKDMAALEAHIKKLREICPKDSAGYPNTRALAYLNKLQTRLDEVKSYLAGVSN' A
#
# COMPACT_ATOMS: atom_id res chain seq x y z
N MET A 1 -5.04 -25.99 -10.01
CA MET A 1 -4.48 -24.66 -9.66
C MET A 1 -4.99 -24.29 -8.28
N PRO A 2 -4.12 -23.95 -7.32
CA PRO A 2 -4.56 -23.48 -6.00
C PRO A 2 -5.29 -22.16 -6.20
N ARG A 3 -6.60 -22.16 -5.98
CA ARG A 3 -7.41 -20.94 -6.07
C ARG A 3 -6.97 -20.02 -4.94
N LEU A 4 -6.62 -18.78 -5.25
CA LEU A 4 -6.50 -17.72 -4.26
C LEU A 4 -7.82 -17.67 -3.47
N THR A 5 -7.81 -18.13 -2.22
CA THR A 5 -9.00 -18.15 -1.39
C THR A 5 -9.17 -16.80 -0.71
N LYS A 6 -10.39 -16.53 -0.23
CA LYS A 6 -10.69 -15.33 0.58
C LYS A 6 -9.74 -15.21 1.78
N ASP A 7 -9.35 -16.34 2.36
CA ASP A 7 -8.44 -16.39 3.52
C ASP A 7 -7.03 -15.90 3.19
N SER A 8 -6.56 -16.09 1.94
CA SER A 8 -5.27 -15.56 1.50
C SER A 8 -5.22 -14.03 1.44
N TRP A 9 -6.39 -13.38 1.33
CA TRP A 9 -6.52 -11.92 1.30
C TRP A 9 -6.80 -11.30 2.68
N GLN A 10 -7.11 -12.11 3.69
CA GLN A 10 -7.47 -11.61 5.02
C GLN A 10 -6.37 -10.72 5.62
N PRO A 11 -5.07 -11.10 5.59
CA PRO A 11 -4.01 -10.24 6.12
C PRO A 11 -3.91 -8.89 5.40
N TRP A 12 -4.13 -8.89 4.08
CA TRP A 12 -4.11 -7.67 3.27
C TRP A 12 -5.27 -6.73 3.65
N HIS A 13 -6.46 -7.27 3.88
CA HIS A 13 -7.61 -6.48 4.31
C HIS A 13 -7.47 -5.92 5.74
N ASP A 14 -6.93 -6.73 6.66
CA ASP A 14 -6.74 -6.32 8.06
C ASP A 14 -5.74 -5.17 8.16
N GLU A 15 -4.66 -5.22 7.38
CA GLU A 15 -3.66 -4.16 7.30
C GLU A 15 -4.29 -2.85 6.81
N ILE A 16 -5.08 -2.87 5.72
CA ILE A 16 -5.79 -1.67 5.22
C ILE A 16 -6.73 -1.08 6.27
N LYS A 17 -7.44 -1.94 7.01
CA LYS A 17 -8.33 -1.50 8.08
C LYS A 17 -7.55 -0.85 9.22
N SER A 18 -6.39 -1.41 9.58
CA SER A 18 -5.50 -0.84 10.59
C SER A 18 -5.00 0.55 10.19
N PHE A 19 -4.58 0.74 8.94
CA PHE A 19 -4.12 2.05 8.46
C PHE A 19 -5.24 3.10 8.46
N LYS A 20 -6.46 2.72 8.07
CA LYS A 20 -7.64 3.62 8.14
C LYS A 20 -8.03 4.00 9.56
N ALA A 21 -7.73 3.16 10.54
CA ALA A 21 -8.07 3.40 11.94
C ALA A 21 -7.02 4.24 12.68
N ARG A 22 -5.86 4.49 12.08
CA ARG A 22 -4.79 5.29 12.69
C ARG A 22 -5.17 6.77 12.75
N GLU A 23 -4.86 7.41 13.87
CA GLU A 23 -4.91 8.87 14.00
C GLU A 23 -3.75 9.53 13.23
N THR A 24 -4.08 10.61 12.51
CA THR A 24 -3.12 11.38 11.71
C THR A 24 -2.30 12.30 12.62
N GLU A 25 -0.98 12.15 12.63
CA GLU A 25 -0.08 12.92 13.50
C GLU A 25 0.68 14.02 12.73
N GLY A 26 0.18 14.40 11.55
CA GLY A 26 0.76 15.41 10.69
C GLY A 26 1.32 14.82 9.39
N LEU A 27 1.35 15.65 8.34
CA LEU A 27 1.57 15.23 6.96
C LEU A 27 2.84 14.38 6.76
N ASP A 28 3.98 14.76 7.36
CA ASP A 28 5.23 14.00 7.21
C ASP A 28 5.16 12.61 7.85
N LYS A 29 4.59 12.52 9.05
CA LYS A 29 4.38 11.24 9.74
C LYS A 29 3.37 10.36 9.02
N ASP A 30 2.36 10.97 8.40
CA ASP A 30 1.33 10.28 7.63
C ASP A 30 1.88 9.78 6.29
N MET A 31 2.76 10.54 5.63
CA MET A 31 3.48 10.09 4.43
C MET A 31 4.43 8.93 4.73
N ALA A 32 5.23 9.02 5.80
CA ALA A 32 6.10 7.92 6.22
C ALA A 32 5.31 6.66 6.58
N ALA A 33 4.15 6.83 7.23
CA ALA A 33 3.24 5.74 7.53
C ALA A 33 2.64 5.11 6.28
N LEU A 34 2.22 5.94 5.31
CA LEU A 34 1.65 5.49 4.05
C LEU A 34 2.70 4.70 3.24
N GLU A 35 3.96 5.13 3.24
CA GLU A 35 5.06 4.40 2.62
C GLU A 35 5.31 3.03 3.25
N ALA A 36 5.40 2.99 4.59
CA ALA A 36 5.54 1.73 5.33
C ALA A 36 4.36 0.79 5.08
N HIS A 37 3.15 1.34 5.00
CA HIS A 37 1.93 0.60 4.73
C HIS A 37 1.91 0.03 3.31
N ILE A 38 2.27 0.80 2.28
CA ILE A 38 2.39 0.30 0.89
C ILE A 38 3.40 -0.85 0.80
N LYS A 39 4.54 -0.73 1.51
CA LYS A 39 5.55 -1.79 1.57
C LYS A 39 4.99 -3.07 2.20
N LYS A 40 4.33 -2.96 3.35
CA LYS A 40 3.72 -4.10 4.05
C LYS A 40 2.61 -4.75 3.22
N LEU A 41 1.78 -3.96 2.54
CA LEU A 41 0.76 -4.47 1.62
C LEU A 41 1.37 -5.22 0.42
N ARG A 42 2.53 -4.79 -0.10
CA ARG A 42 3.25 -5.53 -1.14
C ARG A 42 3.78 -6.88 -0.64
N GLU A 43 4.25 -6.95 0.60
CA GLU A 43 4.78 -8.17 1.22
C GLU A 43 3.68 -9.21 1.46
N ILE A 44 2.52 -8.78 1.95
CA ILE A 44 1.39 -9.67 2.28
C ILE A 44 0.39 -9.86 1.15
N CYS A 45 0.55 -9.15 0.03
CA CYS A 45 -0.30 -9.33 -1.15
C CYS A 45 -0.14 -10.78 -1.65
N PRO A 46 -1.22 -11.58 -1.69
CA PRO A 46 -1.10 -12.95 -2.12
C PRO A 46 -0.75 -12.99 -3.61
N LYS A 47 0.24 -13.83 -3.92
CA LYS A 47 0.76 -14.05 -5.27
C LYS A 47 -0.07 -15.13 -5.96
N ASP A 48 -0.30 -14.99 -7.26
CA ASP A 48 -0.94 -16.03 -8.05
C ASP A 48 -0.06 -17.30 -8.11
N SER A 49 -0.57 -18.38 -8.69
CA SER A 49 0.16 -19.65 -8.84
C SER A 49 1.43 -19.55 -9.69
N ALA A 50 1.66 -18.44 -10.39
CA ALA A 50 2.88 -18.14 -11.14
C ALA A 50 3.81 -17.19 -10.37
N GLY A 51 3.51 -16.86 -9.11
CA GLY A 51 4.29 -15.98 -8.26
C GLY A 51 4.08 -14.48 -8.54
N TYR A 52 3.16 -14.13 -9.44
CA TYR A 52 2.87 -12.73 -9.77
C TYR A 52 1.82 -12.17 -8.80
N PRO A 53 2.06 -10.99 -8.20
CA PRO A 53 1.02 -10.29 -7.46
C PRO A 53 -0.20 -10.09 -8.36
N ASN A 54 -1.40 -10.41 -7.88
CA ASN A 54 -2.64 -10.24 -8.65
C ASN A 54 -2.67 -8.83 -9.28
N THR A 55 -2.80 -8.76 -10.60
CA THR A 55 -2.58 -7.54 -11.41
C THR A 55 -3.35 -6.34 -10.89
N ARG A 56 -4.55 -6.54 -10.32
CA ARG A 56 -5.36 -5.45 -9.74
C ARG A 56 -4.79 -4.89 -8.44
N ALA A 57 -4.30 -5.74 -7.55
CA ALA A 57 -3.70 -5.30 -6.29
C ALA A 57 -2.34 -4.63 -6.54
N LEU A 58 -1.55 -5.17 -7.47
CA LEU A 58 -0.31 -4.54 -7.91
C LEU A 58 -0.56 -3.15 -8.53
N ALA A 59 -1.55 -3.05 -9.42
CA ALA A 59 -1.94 -1.76 -10.01
C ALA A 59 -2.40 -0.75 -8.95
N TYR A 60 -3.15 -1.20 -7.94
CA TYR A 60 -3.56 -0.36 -6.82
C TYR A 60 -2.36 0.13 -6.00
N LEU A 61 -1.44 -0.76 -5.65
CA LEU A 61 -0.23 -0.41 -4.89
C LEU A 61 0.69 0.54 -5.66
N ASN A 62 0.83 0.34 -6.97
CA ASN A 62 1.60 1.25 -7.83
C ASN A 62 0.95 2.62 -7.90
N LYS A 63 -0.37 2.71 -8.05
CA LYS A 63 -1.09 3.99 -8.03
C LYS A 63 -0.92 4.73 -6.69
N LEU A 64 -0.95 4.01 -5.57
CA LEU A 64 -0.69 4.59 -4.25
C LEU A 64 0.74 5.14 -4.14
N GLN A 65 1.74 4.37 -4.60
CA GLN A 65 3.13 4.80 -4.61
C GLN A 65 3.31 6.07 -5.46
N THR A 66 2.78 6.09 -6.68
CA THR A 66 2.90 7.26 -7.57
C THR A 66 2.32 8.52 -6.94
N ARG A 67 1.15 8.42 -6.28
CA ARG A 67 0.54 9.56 -5.58
C ARG A 67 1.37 10.03 -4.39
N LEU A 68 1.98 9.11 -3.64
CA LEU A 68 2.88 9.47 -2.55
C LEU A 68 4.09 10.23 -3.08
N ASP A 69 4.68 9.73 -4.17
CA ASP A 69 5.86 10.34 -4.80
C ASP A 69 5.54 11.73 -5.38
N GLU A 70 4.35 11.92 -5.97
CA GLU A 70 3.85 13.22 -6.42
C GLU A 70 3.72 14.22 -5.27
N VAL A 71 3.16 13.81 -4.13
CA VAL A 71 3.03 14.68 -2.95
C VAL A 71 4.40 15.03 -2.39
N LYS A 72 5.32 14.06 -2.27
CA LYS A 72 6.70 14.30 -1.84
C LYS A 72 7.41 15.30 -2.77
N SER A 73 7.24 15.14 -4.08
CA SER A 73 7.81 16.04 -5.09
C SER A 73 7.24 17.46 -4.97
N TYR A 74 5.92 17.59 -4.79
CA TYR A 74 5.27 18.88 -4.59
C TYR A 74 5.79 19.58 -3.32
N LEU A 75 5.88 18.87 -2.19
CA LEU A 75 6.38 19.44 -0.94
C LEU A 75 7.86 19.83 -1.02
N ALA A 76 8.68 19.03 -1.71
CA ALA A 76 10.08 19.37 -1.97
C ALA A 76 10.21 20.62 -2.85
N GLY A 77 9.32 20.79 -3.83
CA GLY A 77 9.28 21.96 -4.71
C GLY A 77 8.74 23.24 -4.03
N VAL A 78 7.84 23.11 -3.05
CA VAL A 78 7.29 24.24 -2.27
C VAL A 78 8.22 24.67 -1.13
N SER A 79 9.09 23.78 -0.66
CA SER A 79 10.08 24.08 0.39
C SER A 79 11.35 24.76 -0.15
N ASN A 80 11.37 25.13 -1.44
CA ASN A 80 12.49 25.71 -2.16
C ASN A 80 12.23 27.18 -2.53
#